data_AF-A0A482V932-F1
#
_entry.id   AF-A0A482V932-F1
#
_cell.length_a   1.000
_cell.length_b   1.000
_cell.length_c   1.000
_cell.angle_alpha   90.00
_cell.angle_beta   90.00
_cell.angle_gamma   90.00
#
_symmetry.space_group_name_H-M   'P 1'
#
loop_
_entity.id
_entity.type
_entity.pdbx_description
1 polymer ?
#
loop_
_entity_poly.entity_id
_entity_poly.type
_entity_poly.pdbx_seq_one_letter_code
_entity_poly.pdbx_strand_id
1 'polypeptide(L)'
;MSHKNLKTVVYCNALRYSENIAEDWDFLWKEFGNTRLATEQATILPALGCTTDKTILTDYLHKSINTTTGIRPQDALSVFSAVYSSNPEGVDIALEFLIEHHNKISDYYGTMNSLSSLITGLGNRFTRQEQIDKLKNFIDTTTDLPESLKTSAQIALDTAAANLKFITKFENELRTYFKVESTTTTTTPVSTTTTTVTTTTDNSNSALSLEVQVTLYLSVHYQ
;
A
#
# COMPACT_ATOMS: atom_id res chain seq x y z
N MET A 1 -23.08 -27.13 10.04
CA MET A 1 -21.70 -27.17 9.51
C MET A 1 -21.42 -25.82 8.87
N SER A 2 -20.61 -24.98 9.50
CA SER A 2 -20.22 -23.67 8.94
C SER A 2 -19.29 -23.90 7.75
N HIS A 3 -19.65 -23.38 6.58
CA HIS A 3 -18.75 -23.32 5.42
C HIS A 3 -17.52 -22.48 5.80
N LYS A 4 -16.41 -23.12 6.18
CA LYS A 4 -15.16 -22.47 6.62
C LYS A 4 -14.64 -21.40 5.64
N ASN A 5 -15.02 -21.47 4.37
CA ASN A 5 -14.61 -20.53 3.33
C ASN A 5 -15.53 -19.31 3.20
N LEU A 6 -16.77 -19.37 3.69
CA LEU A 6 -17.70 -18.24 3.53
C LEU A 6 -17.40 -17.11 4.52
N LYS A 7 -16.91 -17.44 5.73
CA LYS A 7 -16.58 -16.42 6.74
C LYS A 7 -15.53 -15.44 6.26
N THR A 8 -14.41 -15.92 5.69
CA THR A 8 -13.38 -15.03 5.14
C THR A 8 -13.95 -14.12 4.06
N VAL A 9 -14.80 -14.65 3.17
CA VAL A 9 -15.46 -13.84 2.13
C VAL A 9 -16.40 -12.80 2.73
N VAL A 10 -17.21 -13.18 3.72
CA VAL A 10 -18.15 -12.28 4.40
C VAL A 10 -17.39 -11.16 5.13
N TYR A 11 -16.40 -11.49 5.95
CA TYR A 11 -15.58 -10.50 6.67
C TYR A 11 -14.81 -9.59 5.70
N CYS A 12 -14.23 -10.16 4.65
CA CYS A 12 -13.50 -9.40 3.64
C CYS A 12 -14.41 -8.38 2.93
N ASN A 13 -15.62 -8.78 2.54
CA ASN A 13 -16.57 -7.87 1.89
C ASN A 13 -17.17 -6.87 2.87
N ALA A 14 -17.43 -7.27 4.12
CA ALA A 14 -17.88 -6.35 5.16
C ALA A 14 -16.88 -5.20 5.36
N LEU A 15 -15.58 -5.51 5.44
CA LEU A 15 -14.54 -4.48 5.55
C LEU A 15 -14.33 -3.70 4.25
N ARG A 16 -14.43 -4.35 3.07
CA ARG A 16 -14.26 -3.66 1.78
C ARG A 16 -15.33 -2.59 1.52
N TYR A 17 -16.55 -2.84 1.97
CA TYR A 17 -17.71 -1.96 1.70
C TYR A 17 -18.27 -1.31 2.97
N SER A 18 -17.48 -1.25 4.04
CA SER A 18 -17.91 -0.64 5.30
C SER A 18 -18.13 0.87 5.15
N GLU A 19 -19.23 1.37 5.72
CA GLU A 19 -19.49 2.81 5.89
C GLU A 19 -18.73 3.39 7.10
N ASN A 20 -18.30 2.54 8.03
CA ASN A 20 -17.58 2.91 9.25
C ASN A 20 -16.38 1.97 9.46
N ILE A 21 -15.41 2.10 8.56
CA ILE A 21 -14.31 1.15 8.44
C ILE A 21 -13.46 1.04 9.71
N ALA A 22 -13.28 2.13 10.46
CA ALA A 22 -12.52 2.11 11.69
C ALA A 22 -13.18 1.22 12.77
N GLU A 23 -14.50 1.34 12.93
CA GLU A 23 -15.26 0.55 13.90
C GLU A 23 -15.33 -0.94 13.49
N ASP A 24 -15.64 -1.21 12.22
CA ASP A 24 -15.79 -2.59 11.73
C ASP A 24 -14.45 -3.34 11.74
N TRP A 25 -13.35 -2.66 11.40
CA TRP A 25 -12.01 -3.24 11.48
C TRP A 25 -11.60 -3.51 12.93
N ASP A 26 -11.84 -2.56 13.84
CA ASP A 26 -11.54 -2.72 15.26
C ASP A 26 -12.38 -3.83 15.91
N PHE A 27 -13.65 -3.97 15.53
CA PHE A 27 -14.49 -5.11 15.92
C PHE A 27 -13.83 -6.44 15.55
N LEU A 28 -13.44 -6.60 14.29
CA LEU A 28 -12.85 -7.86 13.83
C LEU A 28 -11.46 -8.10 14.44
N TRP A 29 -10.68 -7.03 14.68
CA TRP A 29 -9.41 -7.09 15.40
C TRP A 29 -9.57 -7.55 16.86
N LYS A 30 -10.60 -7.06 17.56
CA LYS A 30 -10.95 -7.54 18.90
C LYS A 30 -11.34 -9.01 18.91
N GLU A 31 -12.13 -9.45 17.93
CA GLU A 31 -12.50 -10.87 17.79
C GLU A 31 -11.27 -11.77 17.57
N PHE A 32 -10.28 -11.29 16.80
CA PHE A 32 -8.99 -11.98 16.66
C PHE A 32 -8.26 -12.15 18.00
N GLY A 33 -8.24 -11.10 18.83
CA GLY A 33 -7.60 -11.13 20.16
C GLY A 33 -8.35 -11.99 21.18
N ASN A 34 -9.69 -12.09 21.07
CA ASN A 34 -10.53 -12.81 22.02
C ASN A 34 -10.60 -14.32 21.73
N THR A 35 -10.48 -14.72 20.48
CA THR A 35 -10.63 -16.13 20.09
C THR A 35 -9.42 -16.98 20.45
N ARG A 36 -9.66 -18.17 20.99
CA ARG A 36 -8.64 -19.21 21.24
C ARG A 36 -8.55 -20.24 20.10
N LEU A 37 -9.42 -20.13 19.10
CA LEU A 37 -9.48 -21.06 17.99
C LEU A 37 -8.52 -20.59 16.89
N ALA A 38 -7.42 -21.33 16.70
CA ALA A 38 -6.45 -21.05 15.64
C ALA A 38 -7.09 -20.96 14.25
N THR A 39 -8.16 -21.72 13.99
CA THR A 39 -8.90 -21.67 12.73
C THR A 39 -9.68 -20.38 12.54
N GLU A 40 -10.16 -19.77 13.63
CA GLU A 40 -10.84 -18.48 13.56
C GLU A 40 -9.82 -17.35 13.32
N GLN A 41 -8.66 -17.40 14.00
CA GLN A 41 -7.55 -16.49 13.72
C GLN A 41 -7.10 -16.55 12.26
N ALA A 42 -6.93 -17.76 11.72
CA ALA A 42 -6.59 -17.98 10.31
C ALA A 42 -7.70 -17.53 9.33
N THR A 43 -8.92 -17.30 9.81
CA THR A 43 -10.03 -16.73 9.02
C THR A 43 -10.03 -15.20 9.08
N ILE A 44 -9.78 -14.65 10.26
CA ILE A 44 -9.83 -13.20 10.53
C ILE A 44 -8.63 -12.48 9.93
N LEU A 45 -7.40 -12.99 10.13
CA LEU A 45 -6.18 -12.30 9.70
C LEU A 45 -6.19 -11.97 8.19
N PRO A 46 -6.57 -12.89 7.28
CA PRO A 46 -6.68 -12.54 5.88
C PRO A 46 -7.79 -11.53 5.57
N ALA A 47 -8.90 -11.56 6.31
CA ALA A 47 -10.02 -10.66 6.07
C ALA A 47 -9.70 -9.20 6.44
N LEU A 48 -8.92 -8.98 7.53
CA LEU A 48 -8.50 -7.65 7.97
C LEU A 48 -7.70 -6.87 6.91
N GLY A 49 -7.08 -7.56 5.94
CA GLY A 49 -6.37 -6.92 4.83
C GLY A 49 -7.27 -6.46 3.68
N CYS A 50 -8.58 -6.73 3.71
CA CYS A 50 -9.51 -6.44 2.61
C CYS A 50 -10.03 -5.00 2.55
N THR A 51 -9.76 -4.18 3.58
CA THR A 51 -10.06 -2.75 3.56
C THR A 51 -9.28 -2.03 2.47
N THR A 52 -9.81 -0.90 1.99
CA THR A 52 -9.10 0.03 1.08
C THR A 52 -8.52 1.24 1.83
N ASP A 53 -8.73 1.33 3.15
CA ASP A 53 -8.19 2.40 3.97
C ASP A 53 -6.68 2.24 4.15
N LYS A 54 -5.92 3.19 3.60
CA LYS A 54 -4.46 3.12 3.56
C LYS A 54 -3.84 3.17 4.96
N THR A 55 -4.40 4.00 5.84
CA THR A 55 -3.88 4.15 7.21
C THR A 55 -4.03 2.86 7.99
N ILE A 56 -5.21 2.23 7.90
CA ILE A 56 -5.47 0.94 8.55
C ILE A 56 -4.57 -0.16 7.98
N LEU A 57 -4.37 -0.22 6.66
CA LEU A 57 -3.49 -1.23 6.05
C LEU A 57 -2.03 -1.06 6.48
N THR A 58 -1.51 0.17 6.51
CA THR A 58 -0.15 0.46 6.98
C THR A 58 0.01 0.09 8.46
N ASP A 59 -0.94 0.49 9.31
CA ASP A 59 -0.95 0.11 10.73
C ASP A 59 -1.03 -1.42 10.91
N TYR A 60 -1.77 -2.11 10.05
CA TYR A 60 -1.89 -3.55 10.08
C TYR A 60 -0.57 -4.26 9.71
N LEU A 61 0.17 -3.75 8.73
CA LEU A 61 1.51 -4.22 8.40
C LEU A 61 2.48 -4.00 9.57
N HIS A 62 2.43 -2.84 10.24
CA HIS A 62 3.21 -2.61 11.46
C HIS A 62 2.86 -3.62 12.56
N LYS A 63 1.58 -3.97 12.73
CA LYS A 63 1.18 -5.00 13.69
C LYS A 63 1.76 -6.38 13.36
N SER A 64 1.96 -6.68 12.07
CA SER A 64 2.50 -7.97 11.59
C SER A 64 3.98 -8.20 11.86
N ILE A 65 4.73 -7.14 12.22
CA ILE A 65 6.16 -7.21 12.60
C ILE A 65 6.38 -6.83 14.07
N ASN A 66 5.33 -6.87 14.88
CA ASN A 66 5.37 -6.51 16.29
C ASN A 66 5.04 -7.74 17.17
N THR A 67 5.91 -8.03 18.14
CA THR A 67 5.80 -9.21 19.01
C THR A 67 4.66 -9.10 20.03
N THR A 68 4.13 -7.90 20.27
CA THR A 68 3.11 -7.65 21.31
C THR A 68 1.67 -7.67 20.78
N THR A 69 1.45 -7.86 19.48
CA THR A 69 0.12 -7.74 18.86
C THR A 69 -0.69 -9.03 18.87
N GLY A 70 -0.06 -10.16 19.21
CA GLY A 70 -0.68 -11.47 19.18
C GLY A 70 -0.66 -12.16 17.81
N ILE A 71 -0.22 -11.46 16.74
CA ILE A 71 0.10 -12.10 15.47
C ILE A 71 1.34 -12.97 15.69
N ARG A 72 1.32 -14.21 15.21
CA ARG A 72 2.46 -15.13 15.34
C ARG A 72 3.34 -15.03 14.10
N PRO A 73 4.66 -15.24 14.18
CA PRO A 73 5.57 -15.19 13.03
C PRO A 73 5.10 -16.02 11.83
N GLN A 74 4.58 -17.23 12.06
CA GLN A 74 4.06 -18.10 11.00
C GLN A 74 2.79 -17.58 10.31
N ASP A 75 2.02 -16.70 10.96
CA ASP A 75 0.79 -16.12 10.40
C ASP A 75 1.05 -14.76 9.76
N ALA A 76 2.16 -14.09 10.08
CA ALA A 76 2.49 -12.76 9.59
C ALA A 76 2.57 -12.70 8.06
N LEU A 77 3.03 -13.78 7.42
CA LEU A 77 3.02 -13.90 5.95
C LEU A 77 1.61 -13.77 5.36
N SER A 78 0.59 -14.29 6.05
CA SER A 78 -0.81 -14.19 5.60
C SER A 78 -1.34 -12.77 5.69
N VAL A 79 -0.89 -12.00 6.69
CA VAL A 79 -1.23 -10.58 6.85
C VAL A 79 -0.71 -9.78 5.67
N PHE A 80 0.59 -9.90 5.39
CA PHE A 80 1.22 -9.21 4.28
C PHE A 80 0.57 -9.58 2.94
N SER A 81 0.28 -10.87 2.75
CA SER A 81 -0.37 -11.39 1.55
C SER A 81 -1.80 -10.91 1.36
N ALA A 82 -2.53 -10.75 2.46
CA ALA A 82 -3.86 -10.18 2.44
C ALA A 82 -3.83 -8.72 1.98
N VAL A 83 -2.86 -7.92 2.43
CA VAL A 83 -2.74 -6.52 2.01
C VAL A 83 -2.48 -6.41 0.51
N TYR A 84 -1.43 -7.06 -0.03
CA TYR A 84 -1.11 -6.93 -1.47
C TYR A 84 -2.09 -7.66 -2.40
N SER A 85 -2.92 -8.59 -1.90
CA SER A 85 -3.87 -9.34 -2.74
C SER A 85 -5.26 -8.70 -2.79
N SER A 86 -5.55 -7.71 -1.94
CA SER A 86 -6.93 -7.23 -1.75
C SER A 86 -7.35 -6.15 -2.72
N ASN A 87 -6.45 -5.24 -3.10
CA ASN A 87 -6.71 -4.14 -4.02
C ASN A 87 -5.39 -3.57 -4.60
N PRO A 88 -5.43 -2.82 -5.71
CA PRO A 88 -4.24 -2.23 -6.33
C PRO A 88 -3.43 -1.31 -5.41
N GLU A 89 -4.08 -0.57 -4.52
CA GLU A 89 -3.45 0.31 -3.54
C GLU A 89 -2.66 -0.48 -2.49
N GLY A 90 -3.18 -1.64 -2.07
CA GLY A 90 -2.54 -2.55 -1.14
C GLY A 90 -1.22 -3.11 -1.68
N VAL A 91 -1.07 -3.24 -3.00
CA VAL A 91 0.21 -3.63 -3.61
C VAL A 91 1.28 -2.57 -3.35
N ASP A 92 0.94 -1.29 -3.51
CA ASP A 92 1.90 -0.19 -3.32
C ASP A 92 2.26 -0.02 -1.84
N ILE A 93 1.25 -0.07 -0.95
CA ILE A 93 1.45 0.00 0.50
C ILE A 93 2.38 -1.12 0.96
N ALA A 94 2.11 -2.35 0.52
CA ALA A 94 2.92 -3.50 0.86
C ALA A 94 4.33 -3.41 0.27
N LEU A 95 4.49 -2.93 -0.96
CA LEU A 95 5.81 -2.72 -1.57
C LEU A 95 6.64 -1.69 -0.79
N GLU A 96 6.06 -0.52 -0.49
CA GLU A 96 6.73 0.54 0.26
C GLU A 96 7.12 0.06 1.66
N PHE A 97 6.21 -0.60 2.36
CA PHE A 97 6.47 -1.18 3.67
C PHE A 97 7.58 -2.25 3.63
N LEU A 98 7.61 -3.10 2.59
CA LEU A 98 8.68 -4.08 2.43
C LEU A 98 10.03 -3.39 2.28
N ILE A 99 10.11 -2.38 1.41
CA ILE A 99 11.36 -1.64 1.16
C ILE A 99 11.85 -0.98 2.45
N GLU A 100 10.96 -0.31 3.19
CA GLU A 100 11.30 0.42 4.41
C GLU A 100 11.67 -0.52 5.58
N HIS A 101 11.04 -1.69 5.68
CA HIS A 101 11.13 -2.54 6.86
C HIS A 101 11.67 -3.95 6.61
N HIS A 102 12.29 -4.21 5.45
CA HIS A 102 12.82 -5.53 5.06
C HIS A 102 13.65 -6.22 6.16
N ASN A 103 14.49 -5.50 6.89
CA ASN A 103 15.28 -6.06 8.00
C ASN A 103 14.39 -6.55 9.15
N LYS A 104 13.45 -5.72 9.61
CA LYS A 104 12.50 -6.10 10.68
C LYS A 104 11.60 -7.25 10.26
N ILE A 105 11.16 -7.27 9.00
CA ILE A 105 10.36 -8.37 8.46
C ILE A 105 11.20 -9.66 8.49
N SER A 106 12.47 -9.60 8.05
CA SER A 106 13.39 -10.74 8.06
C SER A 106 13.57 -11.29 9.48
N ASP A 107 13.85 -10.40 10.44
CA ASP A 107 14.08 -10.76 11.84
C ASP A 107 12.84 -11.38 12.47
N TYR A 108 11.67 -10.79 12.23
CA TYR A 108 10.42 -11.23 12.85
C TYR A 108 9.90 -12.54 12.26
N TYR A 109 9.96 -12.69 10.93
CA TYR A 109 9.36 -13.84 10.24
C TYR A 109 10.23 -15.10 10.40
N GLY A 110 11.49 -14.94 10.82
CA GLY A 110 12.35 -16.04 11.28
C GLY A 110 12.79 -17.02 10.20
N THR A 111 12.42 -16.81 8.94
CA THR A 111 12.90 -17.61 7.81
C THR A 111 13.27 -16.72 6.62
N MET A 112 14.45 -16.94 6.05
CA MET A 112 14.89 -16.22 4.84
C MET A 112 13.93 -16.45 3.65
N ASN A 113 13.21 -17.57 3.65
CA ASN A 113 12.22 -17.89 2.61
C ASN A 113 10.99 -16.98 2.63
N SER A 114 10.65 -16.39 3.78
CA SER A 114 9.49 -15.51 3.90
C SER A 114 9.63 -14.26 3.04
N LEU A 115 10.79 -13.61 3.11
CA LEU A 115 11.04 -12.37 2.39
C LEU A 115 11.08 -12.58 0.86
N SER A 116 11.75 -13.65 0.42
CA SER A 116 11.72 -14.12 -0.97
C SER A 116 10.29 -14.39 -1.47
N SER A 117 9.45 -15.01 -0.63
CA SER A 117 8.06 -15.31 -0.96
C SER A 117 7.22 -14.03 -1.08
N LEU A 118 7.44 -13.05 -0.21
CA LEU A 118 6.77 -11.75 -0.26
C LEU A 118 7.13 -10.97 -1.53
N ILE A 119 8.41 -10.91 -1.88
CA ILE A 119 8.86 -10.22 -3.11
C ILE A 119 8.27 -10.90 -4.35
N THR A 120 8.29 -12.23 -4.41
CA THR A 120 7.69 -12.97 -5.52
C THR A 120 6.18 -12.73 -5.59
N GLY A 121 5.48 -12.76 -4.44
CA GLY A 121 4.05 -12.50 -4.35
C GLY A 121 3.67 -11.09 -4.82
N LEU A 122 4.46 -10.07 -4.45
CA LEU A 122 4.30 -8.70 -4.92
C LEU A 122 4.53 -8.59 -6.43
N GLY A 123 5.62 -9.18 -6.95
CA GLY A 123 5.93 -9.16 -8.39
C GLY A 123 4.81 -9.72 -9.26
N ASN A 124 4.13 -10.77 -8.80
CA ASN A 124 2.96 -11.34 -9.47
C ASN A 124 1.78 -10.35 -9.61
N ARG A 125 1.72 -9.33 -8.76
CA ARG A 125 0.67 -8.30 -8.76
C ARG A 125 1.08 -7.01 -9.44
N PHE A 126 2.35 -6.87 -9.82
CA PHE A 126 2.82 -5.66 -10.46
C PHE A 126 2.21 -5.49 -11.85
N THR A 127 1.70 -4.29 -12.07
CA THR A 127 1.00 -3.88 -13.30
C THR A 127 1.38 -2.47 -13.74
N ARG A 128 2.32 -1.81 -13.03
CA ARG A 128 2.80 -0.45 -13.32
C ARG A 128 4.33 -0.40 -13.33
N GLN A 129 4.88 0.45 -14.21
CA GLN A 129 6.33 0.63 -14.34
C GLN A 129 6.97 1.14 -13.03
N GLU A 130 6.29 2.03 -12.32
CA GLU A 130 6.75 2.58 -11.04
C GLU A 130 7.03 1.50 -9.97
N GLN A 131 6.29 0.39 -9.98
CA GLN A 131 6.47 -0.72 -9.03
C GLN A 131 7.75 -1.51 -9.35
N ILE A 132 8.01 -1.72 -10.64
CA ILE A 132 9.25 -2.31 -11.14
C ILE A 132 10.44 -1.44 -10.77
N ASP A 133 10.34 -0.13 -11.01
CA ASP A 133 11.41 0.82 -10.75
C ASP A 133 11.72 0.89 -9.24
N LYS A 134 10.70 0.91 -8.38
CA LYS A 134 10.86 0.83 -6.91
C LYS A 134 11.59 -0.44 -6.47
N LEU A 135 11.17 -1.61 -6.96
CA LEU A 135 11.80 -2.89 -6.60
C LEU A 135 13.24 -2.97 -7.13
N LYS A 136 13.47 -2.51 -8.36
CA LYS A 136 14.81 -2.47 -8.95
C LYS A 136 15.74 -1.54 -8.16
N ASN A 137 15.28 -0.33 -7.84
CA ASN A 137 16.04 0.59 -7.02
C ASN A 137 16.37 -0.02 -5.65
N PHE A 138 15.40 -0.66 -5.00
CA PHE A 138 15.61 -1.34 -3.72
C PHE A 138 16.75 -2.38 -3.78
N ILE A 139 16.78 -3.24 -4.81
CA ILE A 139 17.85 -4.25 -4.92
C ILE A 139 19.21 -3.67 -5.30
N ASP A 140 19.23 -2.56 -6.05
CA ASP A 140 20.47 -1.92 -6.51
C ASP A 140 21.10 -1.08 -5.38
N THR A 141 20.30 -0.48 -4.51
CA THR A 141 20.79 0.44 -3.46
C THR A 141 20.98 -0.21 -2.09
N THR A 142 20.33 -1.35 -1.83
CA THR A 142 20.42 -2.00 -0.50
C THR A 142 21.67 -2.88 -0.42
N THR A 143 22.58 -2.51 0.48
CA THR A 143 23.79 -3.30 0.74
C THR A 143 23.46 -4.59 1.48
N ASP A 144 24.30 -5.62 1.30
CA ASP A 144 24.22 -6.89 2.02
C ASP A 144 22.91 -7.67 1.87
N LEU A 145 22.13 -7.41 0.81
CA LEU A 145 21.00 -8.26 0.47
C LEU A 145 21.45 -9.69 0.17
N PRO A 146 20.85 -10.71 0.83
CA PRO A 146 21.11 -12.11 0.53
C PRO A 146 20.89 -12.45 -0.94
N GLU A 147 21.70 -13.35 -1.48
CA GLU A 147 21.62 -13.75 -2.90
C GLU A 147 20.27 -14.39 -3.26
N SER A 148 19.67 -15.13 -2.33
CA SER A 148 18.32 -15.70 -2.48
C SER A 148 17.25 -14.63 -2.66
N LEU A 149 17.43 -13.48 -2.00
CA LEU A 149 16.52 -12.33 -2.11
C LEU A 149 16.68 -11.62 -3.44
N LYS A 150 17.92 -11.41 -3.90
CA LYS A 150 18.20 -10.87 -5.25
C LYS A 150 17.63 -11.74 -6.34
N THR A 151 17.80 -13.06 -6.23
CA THR A 151 17.21 -14.04 -7.16
C THR A 151 15.69 -13.93 -7.20
N SER A 152 15.05 -13.84 -6.02
CA SER A 152 13.58 -13.72 -5.93
C SER A 152 13.08 -12.39 -6.49
N ALA A 153 13.83 -11.30 -6.28
CA ALA A 153 13.53 -10.01 -6.87
C ALA A 153 13.67 -10.03 -8.39
N GLN A 154 14.69 -10.70 -8.94
CA GLN A 154 14.81 -10.85 -10.40
C GLN A 154 13.60 -11.61 -10.99
N ILE A 155 13.17 -12.70 -10.34
CA ILE A 155 11.95 -13.44 -10.73
C ILE A 155 10.72 -12.53 -10.70
N ALA A 156 10.58 -11.72 -9.65
CA ALA A 156 9.50 -10.76 -9.52
C ALA A 156 9.53 -9.69 -10.63
N LEU A 157 10.71 -9.16 -10.97
CA LEU A 157 10.90 -8.18 -12.05
C LEU A 157 10.57 -8.77 -13.42
N ASP A 158 11.02 -10.00 -13.70
CA ASP A 158 10.73 -10.70 -14.97
C ASP A 158 9.22 -10.95 -15.12
N THR A 159 8.56 -11.35 -14.03
CA THR A 159 7.10 -11.55 -14.01
C THR A 159 6.36 -10.22 -14.22
N ALA A 160 6.79 -9.16 -13.54
CA ALA A 160 6.19 -7.83 -13.68
C ALA A 160 6.34 -7.28 -15.11
N ALA A 161 7.50 -7.49 -15.74
CA ALA A 161 7.72 -7.12 -17.14
C ALA A 161 6.78 -7.88 -18.10
N ALA A 162 6.56 -9.18 -17.84
CA ALA A 162 5.60 -9.97 -18.59
C ALA A 162 4.15 -9.46 -18.40
N ASN A 163 3.77 -9.10 -17.18
CA ASN A 163 2.46 -8.53 -16.87
C ASN A 163 2.23 -7.20 -17.61
N LEU A 164 3.21 -6.29 -17.60
CA LEU A 164 3.12 -5.02 -18.33
C LEU A 164 2.97 -5.22 -19.83
N LYS A 165 3.73 -6.16 -20.41
CA LYS A 165 3.62 -6.51 -21.82
C LYS A 165 2.23 -7.07 -22.15
N PHE A 166 1.68 -7.90 -21.26
CA PHE A 166 0.33 -8.43 -21.42
C PHE A 166 -0.72 -7.31 -21.40
N ILE A 167 -0.69 -6.43 -20.40
CA ILE A 167 -1.62 -5.29 -20.26
C ILE A 167 -1.53 -4.39 -21.49
N THR A 168 -0.32 -3.96 -21.86
CA THR A 168 -0.10 -3.08 -23.03
C THR A 168 -0.66 -3.70 -24.32
N LYS A 169 -0.56 -5.02 -24.46
CA LYS A 169 -1.04 -5.73 -25.66
C LYS A 169 -2.56 -5.89 -25.70
N PHE A 170 -3.19 -6.19 -24.56
CA PHE A 170 -4.57 -6.68 -24.53
C PHE A 170 -5.57 -5.73 -23.84
N GLU A 171 -5.11 -4.67 -23.16
CA GLU A 171 -5.99 -3.79 -22.38
C GLU A 171 -7.12 -3.19 -23.23
N ASN A 172 -6.80 -2.61 -24.39
CA ASN A 172 -7.81 -2.00 -25.25
C ASN A 172 -8.84 -3.02 -25.78
N GLU A 173 -8.38 -4.22 -26.13
CA GLU A 173 -9.25 -5.30 -26.59
C GLU A 173 -10.18 -5.76 -25.47
N LEU A 174 -9.65 -5.97 -24.26
CA LEU A 174 -10.43 -6.39 -23.09
C LEU A 174 -11.44 -5.31 -22.67
N ARG A 175 -11.05 -4.04 -22.67
CA ARG A 175 -11.97 -2.91 -22.40
C ARG A 175 -13.12 -2.88 -23.40
N THR A 176 -12.81 -3.06 -24.68
CA THR A 176 -13.82 -3.12 -25.75
C THR A 176 -14.76 -4.31 -25.53
N TYR A 177 -14.20 -5.50 -25.27
CA TYR A 177 -14.98 -6.72 -25.08
C TYR A 177 -15.92 -6.64 -23.87
N PHE A 178 -15.42 -6.16 -22.73
CA PHE A 178 -16.19 -6.02 -21.49
C PHE A 178 -17.01 -4.71 -21.42
N LYS A 179 -16.96 -3.86 -22.45
CA LYS A 179 -17.67 -2.57 -22.53
C LYS A 179 -17.34 -1.65 -21.34
N VAL A 180 -16.07 -1.63 -20.94
CA VAL A 180 -15.57 -0.74 -19.90
C VAL A 180 -15.14 0.57 -20.56
N GLU A 181 -15.85 1.65 -20.25
CA GLU A 181 -15.53 3.00 -20.75
C GLU A 181 -14.13 3.44 -20.30
N SER A 182 -13.39 4.12 -21.18
CA SER A 182 -12.08 4.68 -20.86
C SER A 182 -12.23 5.94 -20.00
N THR A 183 -11.97 5.85 -18.69
CA THR A 183 -11.74 7.04 -17.87
C THR A 183 -10.40 7.66 -18.29
N THR A 184 -10.45 8.66 -19.16
CA THR A 184 -9.26 9.38 -19.61
C THR A 184 -8.80 10.30 -18.48
N THR A 185 -7.85 9.86 -17.65
CA THR A 185 -7.15 10.75 -16.72
C THR A 185 -6.16 11.59 -17.54
N THR A 186 -6.64 12.68 -18.13
CA THR A 186 -5.78 13.69 -18.74
C THR A 186 -4.98 14.38 -17.63
N THR A 187 -3.76 13.91 -17.38
CA THR A 187 -2.72 14.69 -16.70
C THR A 187 -2.38 15.88 -17.59
N THR A 188 -3.15 16.95 -17.43
CA THR A 188 -2.83 18.25 -17.99
C THR A 188 -1.63 18.79 -17.20
N PRO A 189 -0.52 19.21 -17.84
CA PRO A 189 0.57 19.85 -17.14
C PRO A 189 0.08 21.21 -16.63
N VAL A 190 0.11 21.40 -15.31
CA VAL A 190 -0.08 22.71 -14.69
C VAL A 190 1.02 23.63 -15.21
N SER A 191 0.66 24.52 -16.13
CA SER A 191 1.51 25.65 -16.50
C SER A 191 1.43 26.69 -15.40
N THR A 192 2.49 26.78 -14.59
CA THR A 192 2.67 27.87 -13.62
C THR A 192 2.97 29.16 -14.38
N THR A 193 2.01 30.08 -14.45
CA THR A 193 2.26 31.45 -14.91
C THR A 193 2.94 32.23 -13.78
N THR A 194 4.24 32.48 -13.93
CA THR A 194 5.00 33.43 -13.10
C THR A 194 4.48 34.84 -13.36
N THR A 195 3.81 35.46 -12.38
CA THR A 195 3.50 36.89 -12.40
C THR A 195 4.69 37.65 -11.83
N THR A 196 5.46 38.29 -12.72
CA THR A 196 6.48 39.27 -12.38
C THR A 196 5.80 40.53 -11.86
N VAL A 197 5.97 40.84 -10.57
CA VAL A 197 5.58 42.14 -10.01
C VAL A 197 6.76 43.11 -10.20
N THR A 198 6.55 44.11 -11.05
CA THR A 198 7.45 45.25 -11.22
C THR A 198 7.23 46.23 -10.06
N THR A 199 8.19 46.37 -9.15
CA THR A 199 8.21 47.43 -8.14
C THR A 199 8.88 48.68 -8.71
N THR A 200 8.10 49.74 -8.88
CA THR A 200 8.58 51.11 -9.10
C THR A 200 9.29 51.61 -7.84
N THR A 201 10.47 52.17 -8.05
CA THR A 201 11.35 52.76 -7.05
C THR A 201 10.78 54.10 -6.59
N ASP A 202 10.56 54.28 -5.28
CA ASP A 202 10.58 55.60 -4.67
C ASP A 202 11.38 55.56 -3.36
N ASN A 203 12.30 56.50 -3.24
CA ASN A 203 13.34 56.58 -2.23
C ASN A 203 12.92 57.52 -1.11
N SER A 204 12.68 56.99 0.10
CA SER A 204 12.88 57.76 1.32
C SER A 204 13.12 56.87 2.55
N ASN A 205 14.24 57.17 3.21
CA ASN A 205 14.89 56.53 4.36
C ASN A 205 14.02 56.05 5.55
N SER A 206 14.46 54.92 6.11
CA SER A 206 14.84 54.66 7.53
C SER A 206 14.15 53.50 8.26
N ALA A 207 14.99 52.49 8.57
CA ALA A 207 15.03 51.64 9.77
C ALA A 207 13.90 50.63 10.11
N LEU A 208 14.36 49.37 10.19
CA LEU A 208 14.09 48.32 11.19
C LEU A 208 12.89 47.33 11.04
N SER A 209 13.32 46.09 10.85
CA SER A 209 12.90 44.80 11.45
C SER A 209 11.63 44.06 11.00
N LEU A 210 11.91 42.81 10.63
CA LEU A 210 11.04 41.65 10.38
C LEU A 210 9.94 41.47 11.43
N GLU A 211 8.71 41.20 10.98
CA GLU A 211 7.83 40.20 11.59
C GLU A 211 7.03 39.46 10.50
N VAL A 212 7.16 38.13 10.52
CA VAL A 212 6.39 37.18 9.72
C VAL A 212 5.12 36.86 10.49
N GLN A 213 3.95 37.29 10.01
CA GLN A 213 2.65 36.92 10.57
C GLN A 213 2.01 35.84 9.69
N VAL A 214 2.09 34.60 10.16
CA VAL A 214 1.25 33.49 9.69
C VAL A 214 -0.10 33.63 10.39
N THR A 215 -1.17 33.88 9.64
CA THR A 215 -2.53 33.71 10.17
C THR A 215 -3.39 33.03 9.11
N LEU A 216 -3.64 31.74 9.34
CA LEU A 216 -4.62 30.92 8.65
C LEU A 216 -6.02 31.49 8.89
N TYR A 217 -6.71 31.92 7.83
CA TYR A 217 -8.13 32.23 7.87
C TYR A 217 -8.94 30.98 7.47
N LEU A 218 -9.84 30.58 8.36
CA LEU A 218 -10.90 29.58 8.15
C LEU A 218 -12.12 30.21 7.47
N SER A 219 -12.94 29.34 6.88
CA SER A 219 -14.29 29.54 6.33
C SER A 219 -14.29 30.13 4.91
N VAL A 220 -15.02 29.62 3.93
CA VAL A 220 -16.45 29.31 3.88
C VAL A 220 -16.69 28.36 2.69
N HIS A 221 -17.57 27.35 2.81
CA HIS A 221 -18.70 27.14 1.89
C HIS A 221 -19.62 26.03 2.36
N TYR A 222 -20.79 26.48 2.84
CA TYR A 222 -22.04 25.74 2.88
C TYR A 222 -22.94 26.39 1.82
N GLN A 223 -23.32 25.63 0.81
CA GLN A 223 -24.59 25.70 0.10
C GLN A 223 -24.79 24.42 -0.70
#